data_AF-A0A967TJS2-F1
#
_entry.id   AF-A0A967TJS2-F1
#
_cell.length_a   1.000
_cell.length_b   1.000
_cell.length_c   1.000
_cell.angle_alpha   90.00
_cell.angle_beta   90.00
_cell.angle_gamma   90.00
#
_symmetry.space_group_name_H-M   'P 1'
#
loop_
_entity.id
_entity.type
_entity.pdbx_description
1 polymer ?
#
loop_
_entity_poly.entity_id
_entity_poly.type
_entity_poly.pdbx_seq_one_letter_code
_entity_poly.pdbx_strand_id
1 'polypeptide(L)'
;MEDGDTLDLRVAPVRRTIRGRQYLMYGYNDQYPGPLIRAPRGSTVLVQVRNEIPQGTTVHWHGVRLDNRFDGVPGLTQPPIEPGETFTYEVQVP
;
A
#
# COMPACT_ATOMS: atom_id res chain seq x y z
N MET A 1 -10.76 4.41 -9.77
CA MET A 1 -11.47 4.60 -8.50
C MET A 1 -12.16 5.94 -8.56
N GLU A 2 -13.36 6.01 -8.02
CA GLU A 2 -14.14 7.23 -7.82
C GLU A 2 -13.97 7.75 -6.39
N ASP A 3 -14.53 8.92 -6.10
CA ASP A 3 -14.51 9.50 -4.76
C ASP A 3 -15.25 8.62 -3.74
N GLY A 4 -14.62 8.36 -2.60
CA GLY A 4 -15.12 7.47 -1.54
C GLY A 4 -14.91 5.97 -1.80
N ASP A 5 -14.33 5.57 -2.93
CA ASP A 5 -14.04 4.16 -3.22
C ASP A 5 -13.04 3.57 -2.20
N THR A 6 -13.21 2.29 -1.91
CA THR A 6 -12.26 1.50 -1.11
C THR A 6 -11.47 0.53 -2.00
N LEU A 7 -10.15 0.50 -1.84
CA LEU A 7 -9.24 -0.45 -2.46
C LEU A 7 -8.64 -1.39 -1.41
N ASP A 8 -8.74 -2.69 -1.67
CA ASP A 8 -7.97 -3.70 -0.94
C ASP A 8 -6.57 -3.85 -1.55
N LEU A 9 -5.54 -3.64 -0.73
CA LEU A 9 -4.14 -3.72 -1.12
C LEU A 9 -3.40 -4.72 -0.21
N ARG A 10 -3.24 -5.94 -0.70
CA ARG A 10 -2.54 -7.02 0.01
C ARG A 10 -1.04 -6.92 -0.22
N VAL A 11 -0.26 -6.79 0.85
CA VAL A 11 1.19 -6.95 0.83
C VAL A 11 1.53 -8.42 0.96
N ALA A 12 2.10 -9.03 -0.08
CA ALA A 12 2.34 -10.47 -0.11
C ALA A 12 3.63 -10.83 -0.89
N PRO A 13 4.18 -12.04 -0.70
CA PRO A 13 5.27 -12.53 -1.53
C PRO A 13 4.83 -12.74 -2.99
N VAL A 14 5.66 -12.27 -3.94
CA VAL A 14 5.48 -12.42 -5.38
C VAL A 14 6.73 -13.07 -5.97
N ARG A 15 6.53 -14.05 -6.86
CA ARG A 15 7.62 -14.64 -7.65
C ARG A 15 7.73 -13.94 -9.00
N ARG A 16 8.93 -13.49 -9.37
CA ARG A 16 9.19 -12.89 -10.69
C ARG A 16 10.45 -13.44 -11.32
N THR A 17 10.42 -13.56 -12.65
CA THR A 17 11.59 -13.89 -13.46
C THR A 17 12.16 -12.61 -14.05
N ILE A 18 13.39 -12.27 -13.67
CA ILE A 18 14.12 -11.10 -14.17
C ILE A 18 15.40 -11.59 -14.81
N ARG A 19 15.57 -11.30 -16.12
CA ARG A 19 16.74 -11.74 -16.92
C ARG A 19 17.03 -13.25 -16.78
N GLY A 20 15.97 -14.08 -16.79
CA GLY A 20 16.07 -15.54 -16.70
C GLY A 20 16.26 -16.11 -15.29
N ARG A 21 16.40 -15.28 -14.26
CA ARG A 21 16.51 -15.73 -12.86
C ARG A 21 15.22 -15.47 -12.09
N GLN A 22 14.80 -16.45 -11.29
CA GLN A 22 13.65 -16.30 -10.40
C GLN A 22 14.04 -15.61 -9.10
N TYR A 23 13.18 -14.71 -8.65
CA TYR A 23 13.30 -13.96 -7.41
C TYR A 23 11.99 -14.06 -6.64
N LEU A 24 12.11 -14.26 -5.32
CA LEU A 24 11.02 -14.05 -4.37
C LEU A 24 11.19 -12.63 -3.81
N MET A 25 10.12 -11.85 -3.86
CA MET A 25 10.10 -10.45 -3.47
C MET A 25 8.76 -10.13 -2.80
N TYR A 26 8.67 -9.03 -2.08
CA TYR A 26 7.37 -8.53 -1.62
C TYR A 26 6.77 -7.64 -2.70
N GLY A 27 5.47 -7.75 -2.87
CA GLY A 27 4.70 -6.97 -3.83
C GLY A 27 3.29 -6.74 -3.31
N TYR A 28 2.45 -6.23 -4.20
CA TYR A 28 1.07 -5.88 -3.86
C TYR A 28 0.12 -6.57 -4.82
N ASN A 29 -0.95 -7.17 -4.32
CA ASN A 29 -1.97 -7.85 -5.13
C ASN A 29 -1.38 -8.78 -6.20
N ASP A 30 -0.44 -9.64 -5.77
CA ASP A 30 0.30 -10.60 -6.61
C ASP A 30 1.15 -9.98 -7.75
N GLN A 31 1.37 -8.66 -7.69
CA GLN A 31 2.05 -7.87 -8.71
C GLN A 31 3.36 -7.26 -8.22
N TYR A 32 4.30 -7.15 -9.16
CA TYR A 32 5.52 -6.38 -9.03
C TYR A 32 5.87 -5.77 -10.40
N PRO A 33 5.91 -4.43 -10.55
CA PRO A 33 5.45 -3.42 -9.59
C PRO A 33 3.99 -3.62 -9.15
N GLY A 34 3.59 -3.01 -8.03
CA GLY A 34 2.20 -3.09 -7.55
C GLY A 34 1.18 -2.49 -8.53
N PRO A 35 -0.14 -2.68 -8.29
CA PRO A 35 -1.18 -2.19 -9.17
C PRO A 35 -1.17 -0.66 -9.26
N LEU A 36 -1.57 -0.13 -10.42
CA LEU A 36 -1.80 1.30 -10.59
C LEU A 36 -3.06 1.72 -9.81
N ILE A 37 -2.88 2.63 -8.86
CA ILE A 37 -3.98 3.31 -8.17
C ILE A 37 -4.24 4.63 -8.90
N ARG A 38 -5.47 4.81 -9.41
CA ARG A 38 -5.87 6.01 -10.15
C ARG A 38 -7.27 6.46 -9.73
N ALA A 39 -7.37 7.74 -9.38
CA ALA A 39 -8.60 8.40 -8.99
C ALA A 39 -8.61 9.86 -9.48
N PRO A 40 -9.79 10.51 -9.60
CA PRO A 40 -9.91 11.92 -9.92
C PRO A 40 -9.15 12.84 -8.96
N ARG A 41 -8.73 14.01 -9.44
CA ARG A 41 -8.18 15.05 -8.58
C ARG A 41 -9.23 15.53 -7.59
N GLY A 42 -8.83 15.71 -6.33
CA GLY A 42 -9.69 16.19 -5.24
C GLY A 42 -10.53 15.11 -4.57
N SER A 43 -10.51 13.87 -5.08
CA SER A 43 -11.19 12.74 -4.43
C SER A 43 -10.41 12.26 -3.20
N THR A 44 -11.12 11.68 -2.25
CA THR A 44 -10.54 10.85 -1.18
C THR A 44 -10.87 9.39 -1.46
N VAL A 45 -9.84 8.55 -1.51
CA VAL A 45 -10.00 7.09 -1.60
C VAL A 45 -9.53 6.43 -0.31
N LEU A 46 -10.21 5.35 0.08
CA LEU A 46 -9.79 4.52 1.20
C LEU A 46 -8.92 3.38 0.68
N VAL A 47 -7.76 3.14 1.29
CA VAL A 47 -6.92 2.00 0.95
C VAL A 47 -6.73 1.10 2.16
N GLN A 48 -7.33 -0.08 2.12
CA GLN A 48 -7.20 -1.12 3.13
C GLN A 48 -5.95 -1.95 2.84
N VAL A 49 -4.86 -1.62 3.53
CA VAL A 49 -3.60 -2.33 3.39
C VAL A 49 -3.58 -3.51 4.33
N ARG A 50 -3.58 -4.72 3.78
CA ARG A 50 -3.48 -5.97 4.54
C ARG A 50 -2.07 -6.51 4.46
N ASN A 51 -1.45 -6.77 5.62
CA ASN A 51 -0.12 -7.33 5.68
C ASN A 51 -0.17 -8.87 5.70
N GLU A 52 0.30 -9.53 4.64
CA GLU A 52 0.41 -11.00 4.56
C GLU A 52 1.88 -11.45 4.46
N ILE A 53 2.84 -10.58 4.82
CA ILE A 53 4.27 -10.90 4.91
C ILE A 53 4.67 -11.11 6.38
N PRO A 54 5.79 -11.81 6.68
CA PRO A 54 6.12 -12.20 8.05
C PRO A 54 6.73 -11.08 8.91
N GLN A 55 6.80 -9.85 8.42
CA GLN A 55 7.29 -8.69 9.17
C GLN A 55 6.30 -7.52 9.12
N GLY A 56 6.35 -6.66 10.14
CA GLY A 56 5.60 -5.40 10.15
C GLY A 56 5.96 -4.50 8.96
N THR A 57 4.97 -3.80 8.41
CA THR A 57 5.14 -2.94 7.23
C THR A 57 4.27 -1.69 7.30
N THR A 58 4.57 -0.71 6.46
CA THR A 58 3.77 0.52 6.27
C THR A 58 3.79 0.89 4.78
N VAL A 59 2.84 1.71 4.33
CA VAL A 59 2.81 2.25 2.96
C VAL A 59 2.93 3.76 3.03
N HIS A 60 3.94 4.31 2.36
CA HIS A 60 4.12 5.75 2.20
C HIS A 60 3.59 6.23 0.84
N TRP A 61 2.73 7.24 0.86
CA TRP A 61 2.07 7.82 -0.31
C TRP A 61 2.91 8.93 -0.92
N HIS A 62 3.99 8.54 -1.59
CA HIS A 62 5.01 9.47 -2.06
C HIS A 62 4.43 10.62 -2.90
N GLY A 63 4.65 11.85 -2.43
CA GLY A 63 4.22 13.09 -3.11
C GLY A 63 2.78 13.53 -2.83
N VAL A 64 2.05 12.81 -1.99
CA VAL A 64 0.68 13.16 -1.58
C VAL A 64 0.70 13.87 -0.23
N ARG A 65 -0.05 14.96 -0.09
CA ARG A 65 -0.21 15.66 1.18
C ARG A 65 -1.40 15.07 1.93
N LEU A 66 -1.14 14.46 3.08
CA LEU A 66 -2.16 13.74 3.86
C LEU A 66 -2.15 14.18 5.32
N ASP A 67 -3.19 13.78 6.03
CA ASP A 67 -3.23 13.82 7.49
C ASP A 67 -2.04 12.99 8.03
N ASN A 68 -1.29 13.52 9.01
CA ASN A 68 0.03 12.97 9.38
C ASN A 68 -0.01 11.46 9.71
N ARG A 69 -1.09 10.98 10.32
CA ARG A 69 -1.30 9.56 10.66
C ARG A 69 -1.32 8.60 9.46
N PHE A 70 -1.51 9.11 8.24
CA PHE A 70 -1.58 8.34 6.99
C PHE A 70 -0.31 8.46 6.13
N ASP A 71 0.72 9.16 6.60
CA ASP A 71 1.93 9.39 5.80
C ASP A 71 2.75 8.11 5.56
N GLY A 72 2.81 7.18 6.52
CA GLY A 72 3.47 5.88 6.31
C GLY A 72 4.94 5.77 6.74
N VAL A 73 5.47 6.70 7.55
CA VAL A 73 6.79 6.55 8.18
C VAL A 73 6.68 5.76 9.49
N PRO A 74 7.24 4.54 9.56
CA PRO A 74 7.10 3.67 10.73
C PRO A 74 7.77 4.27 11.96
N GLY A 75 7.07 4.26 13.09
CA GLY A 75 7.56 4.78 14.38
C GLY A 75 7.55 6.31 14.51
N LEU A 76 7.18 7.04 13.46
CA LEU A 76 7.02 8.50 13.48
C LEU A 76 5.57 8.89 13.25
N THR A 77 4.98 8.45 12.13
CA THR A 77 3.63 8.84 11.74
C THR A 77 2.60 7.78 12.08
N GLN A 78 3.02 6.50 12.12
CA GLN A 78 2.19 5.37 12.53
C GLN A 78 3.02 4.20 13.06
N PRO A 79 2.42 3.28 13.85
CA PRO A 79 3.00 1.95 14.07
C PRO A 79 2.98 1.12 12.77
N PRO A 80 3.90 0.14 12.62
CA PRO A 80 3.79 -0.87 11.57
C PRO A 80 2.46 -1.61 11.63
N ILE A 81 1.96 -1.99 10.46
CA ILE A 81 0.89 -2.95 10.28
C ILE A 81 1.51 -4.33 10.51
N GLU A 82 1.19 -5.02 11.60
CA GLU A 82 1.81 -6.31 11.93
C GLU A 82 1.30 -7.44 11.01
N PRO A 83 2.00 -8.59 10.94
CA PRO A 83 1.56 -9.72 10.11
C PRO A 83 0.13 -10.15 10.42
N GLY A 84 -0.71 -10.21 9.39
CA GLY A 84 -2.13 -10.54 9.48
C GLY A 84 -3.05 -9.34 9.75
N GLU A 85 -2.50 -8.18 10.13
CA GLU A 85 -3.28 -6.98 10.40
C GLU A 85 -3.66 -6.23 9.12
N THR A 86 -4.63 -5.33 9.27
CA THR A 86 -5.08 -4.42 8.22
C THR A 86 -5.15 -3.01 8.77
N PHE A 87 -4.70 -2.04 7.97
CA PHE A 87 -4.82 -0.62 8.27
C PHE A 87 -5.43 0.11 7.08
N THR A 88 -6.38 1.00 7.37
CA THR A 88 -7.07 1.79 6.35
C THR A 88 -6.46 3.18 6.27
N TYR A 89 -5.90 3.51 5.12
CA TYR A 89 -5.44 4.85 4.79
C TYR A 89 -6.58 5.66 4.16
N GLU A 90 -6.71 6.94 4.54
CA GLU A 90 -7.48 7.92 3.77
C GLU A 90 -6.51 8.72 2.89
N VAL A 91 -6.60 8.56 1.57
CA VAL A 91 -5.69 9.17 0.60
C VAL A 91 -6.43 10.22 -0.20
N GLN A 92 -6.13 11.50 0.08
CA GLN A 92 -6.64 12.63 -0.69
C GLN A 92 -5.77 12.86 -1.93
N VAL A 93 -6.38 12.82 -3.11
CA VAL A 93 -5.68 12.98 -4.39
C VAL A 93 -5.48 14.47 -4.72
N PRO A 94 -4.24 14.95 -4.95
CA PRO A 94 -3.91 16.37 -5.06
C PRO A 94 -4.32 17.05 -6.37
#